data_AF-A0A8D9MC04-F1
#
_entry.id   AF-A0A8D9MC04-F1
#
_cell.length_a   1.000
_cell.length_b   1.000
_cell.length_c   1.000
_cell.angle_alpha   90.00
_cell.angle_beta   90.00
_cell.angle_gamma   90.00
#
_symmetry.space_group_name_H-M   'P 1'
#
loop_
_entity.id
_entity.type
_entity.pdbx_description
1 polymer ?
#
loop_
_entity_poly.entity_id
_entity_poly.type
_entity_poly.pdbx_seq_one_letter_code
_entity_poly.pdbx_strand_id
1 'polypeptide(L)'
;MDTDIRRFHQSRTTWGNPNFIRHVLVDSYQHVNFIAKDREYIFDNDQCVFGVDISVFPFFNKWEVLSIDKTVYGPNSWKLLKFSTLTRDFYVSDEFSIGGKTWAFKVYPNGYGTGEGNSLSLYLTLTENQTLKPYEKVYVRAKLRVLDQKQSRHLEKPILSWFNATGESSGLERFVSLTDLQNPAKGFIVNDSLSVQVQFEAVSSTNYYSSNAAQISSF
;
A
#
# COMPACT_ATOMS: atom_id res chain seq x y z
N MET A 1 -1.73 -26.28 -0.37
CA MET A 1 -0.38 -26.00 -0.89
C MET A 1 0.41 -25.37 0.24
N ASP A 2 1.57 -25.94 0.56
CA ASP A 2 2.54 -25.32 1.47
C ASP A 2 3.10 -24.07 0.78
N THR A 3 2.81 -22.89 1.33
CA THR A 3 3.26 -21.60 0.79
C THR A 3 4.48 -21.07 1.53
N ASP A 4 5.04 -21.84 2.46
CA ASP A 4 6.15 -21.37 3.29
C ASP A 4 7.47 -21.41 2.52
N ILE A 5 8.15 -20.27 2.52
CA ILE A 5 9.50 -20.14 1.94
C ILE A 5 10.48 -20.89 2.85
N ARG A 6 11.09 -21.95 2.31
CA ARG A 6 12.08 -22.77 3.02
C ARG A 6 13.47 -22.53 2.44
N ARG A 7 14.45 -22.24 3.30
CA ARG A 7 15.84 -21.98 2.91
C ARG A 7 16.68 -23.25 3.01
N PHE A 8 17.46 -23.56 2.00
CA PHE A 8 18.52 -24.57 2.07
C PHE A 8 19.76 -23.96 2.73
N HIS A 9 20.48 -24.76 3.52
CA HIS A 9 21.78 -24.40 4.10
C HIS A 9 22.73 -25.60 3.99
N GLN A 10 24.05 -25.41 4.13
CA GLN A 10 25.03 -26.51 4.02
C GLN A 10 24.77 -27.65 5.02
N SER A 11 24.18 -27.34 6.17
CA SER A 11 23.76 -28.32 7.20
C SER A 11 22.33 -28.85 7.02
N ARG A 12 21.57 -28.33 6.04
CA ARG A 12 20.18 -28.70 5.78
C ARG A 12 19.93 -28.71 4.28
N THR A 13 20.38 -29.80 3.66
CA THR A 13 20.33 -30.04 2.22
C THR A 13 19.02 -30.67 1.75
N THR A 14 18.14 -31.07 2.66
CA THR A 14 16.88 -31.75 2.34
C THR A 14 15.68 -31.04 2.97
N TRP A 15 14.62 -30.93 2.17
CA TRP A 15 13.29 -30.50 2.60
C TRP A 15 12.27 -31.47 2.03
N GLY A 16 11.28 -31.84 2.83
CA GLY A 16 10.19 -32.71 2.40
C GLY A 16 9.02 -32.60 3.36
N ASN A 17 7.85 -32.98 2.88
CA ASN A 17 6.70 -33.23 3.73
C ASN A 17 6.61 -34.75 3.95
N PRO A 18 6.88 -35.26 5.18
CA PRO A 18 6.85 -36.70 5.45
C PRO A 18 5.46 -37.33 5.24
N ASN A 19 4.40 -36.52 5.12
CA ASN A 19 3.03 -36.95 4.84
C ASN A 19 2.51 -36.43 3.48
N PHE A 20 3.39 -36.19 2.50
CA PHE A 20 3.02 -35.63 1.19
C PHE A 20 1.87 -36.41 0.52
N ILE A 21 1.96 -37.74 0.46
CA ILE A 21 0.84 -38.65 0.21
C ILE A 21 0.99 -39.85 1.14
N ARG A 22 -0.06 -40.18 1.89
CA ARG A 22 -0.06 -41.30 2.83
C ARG A 22 -0.23 -42.63 2.10
N HIS A 23 0.64 -43.58 2.37
CA HIS A 23 0.50 -44.98 1.94
C HIS A 23 -0.28 -45.73 3.04
N VAL A 24 -1.61 -45.73 2.98
CA VAL A 24 -2.44 -46.47 3.95
C VAL A 24 -3.22 -47.55 3.21
N LEU A 25 -2.97 -48.81 3.59
CA LEU A 25 -3.88 -49.92 3.34
C LEU A 25 -5.08 -49.72 4.29
N VAL A 26 -6.24 -49.52 3.68
CA VAL A 26 -7.47 -49.01 4.30
C VAL A 26 -7.95 -49.94 5.42
N ASP A 27 -8.37 -49.36 6.55
CA ASP A 27 -9.77 -49.53 6.95
C ASP A 27 -10.31 -48.36 7.78
N SER A 28 -11.45 -47.86 7.31
CA SER A 28 -12.36 -46.88 7.91
C SER A 28 -11.96 -45.39 7.88
N TYR A 29 -12.73 -44.66 7.06
CA TYR A 29 -12.91 -43.20 7.00
C TYR A 29 -11.80 -42.35 6.32
N GLN A 30 -12.01 -42.13 5.01
CA GLN A 30 -11.56 -40.97 4.20
C GLN A 30 -10.09 -40.52 4.32
N HIS A 31 -9.14 -41.42 4.08
CA HIS A 31 -7.77 -41.03 3.80
C HIS A 31 -7.31 -41.42 2.38
N VAL A 32 -6.57 -40.51 1.76
CA VAL A 32 -6.08 -40.59 0.37
C VAL A 32 -5.09 -41.75 0.25
N ASN A 33 -5.35 -42.70 -0.64
CA ASN A 33 -4.48 -43.83 -0.92
C ASN A 33 -3.72 -43.60 -2.23
N PHE A 34 -2.40 -43.67 -2.19
CA PHE A 34 -1.52 -43.46 -3.35
C PHE A 34 -1.67 -44.52 -4.45
N ILE A 35 -2.11 -45.73 -4.11
CA ILE A 35 -2.26 -46.87 -5.05
C ILE A 35 -3.70 -46.98 -5.60
N ALA A 36 -4.58 -46.02 -5.31
CA ALA A 36 -5.96 -46.07 -5.76
C ALA A 36 -6.03 -45.96 -7.30
N LYS A 37 -6.55 -46.99 -7.97
CA LYS A 37 -6.59 -47.10 -9.45
C LYS A 37 -7.43 -46.02 -10.13
N ASP A 38 -8.28 -45.32 -9.38
CA ASP A 38 -9.11 -44.20 -9.83
C ASP A 38 -8.34 -42.87 -9.83
N ARG A 39 -7.07 -42.84 -9.41
CA ARG A 39 -6.23 -41.65 -9.40
C ARG A 39 -4.94 -41.91 -10.17
N GLU A 40 -4.69 -41.06 -11.17
CA GLU A 40 -3.61 -41.16 -12.16
C GLU A 40 -2.21 -40.85 -11.61
N TYR A 41 -1.89 -41.26 -10.37
CA TYR A 41 -0.56 -41.03 -9.78
C TYR A 41 0.47 -42.06 -10.23
N ILE A 42 0.04 -43.29 -10.54
CA ILE A 42 0.89 -44.40 -10.96
C ILE A 42 0.48 -44.80 -12.38
N PHE A 43 1.45 -44.84 -13.28
CA PHE A 43 1.31 -45.21 -14.69
C PHE A 43 1.98 -46.57 -14.96
N ASP A 44 1.72 -47.12 -16.15
CA ASP A 44 2.16 -48.44 -16.61
C ASP A 44 3.57 -48.84 -16.10
N ASN A 45 3.66 -50.04 -15.51
CA ASN A 45 4.82 -50.60 -14.79
C ASN A 45 5.17 -49.94 -13.45
N ASP A 46 4.18 -49.57 -12.63
CA ASP A 46 4.36 -49.04 -11.27
C ASP A 46 5.20 -47.75 -11.19
N GLN A 47 5.19 -46.93 -12.25
CA GLN A 47 5.98 -45.70 -12.31
C GLN A 47 5.15 -44.49 -11.90
N CYS A 48 5.71 -43.63 -11.04
CA CYS A 48 5.13 -42.33 -10.68
C CYS A 48 6.12 -41.22 -11.02
N VAL A 49 5.62 -40.12 -11.59
CA VAL A 49 6.41 -38.93 -11.90
C VAL A 49 5.91 -37.77 -11.04
N PHE A 50 6.83 -37.16 -10.29
CA PHE A 50 6.58 -35.92 -9.56
C PHE A 50 7.37 -34.78 -10.21
N GLY A 51 6.69 -33.67 -10.53
CA GLY A 51 7.34 -32.44 -10.95
C GLY A 51 7.71 -31.59 -9.73
N VAL A 52 8.92 -31.01 -9.73
CA VAL A 52 9.31 -29.96 -8.80
C VAL A 52 9.73 -28.73 -9.59
N ASP A 53 9.09 -27.60 -9.32
CA ASP A 53 9.55 -26.32 -9.84
C ASP A 53 10.64 -25.77 -8.93
N ILE A 54 11.88 -25.81 -9.41
CA ILE A 54 13.02 -25.22 -8.72
C ILE A 54 13.38 -23.93 -9.44
N SER A 55 13.09 -22.80 -8.81
CA SER A 55 13.60 -21.51 -9.27
C SER A 55 14.96 -21.24 -8.61
N VAL A 56 16.04 -21.47 -9.35
CA VAL A 56 17.38 -21.07 -8.94
C VAL A 56 17.62 -19.64 -9.40
N PHE A 57 17.65 -18.71 -8.46
CA PHE A 57 17.99 -17.34 -8.76
C PHE A 57 19.51 -17.13 -8.69
N PRO A 58 20.12 -16.35 -9.60
CA PRO A 58 21.53 -16.00 -9.49
C PRO A 58 21.80 -15.29 -8.16
N PHE A 59 23.03 -15.40 -7.65
CA PHE A 59 23.44 -14.73 -6.42
C PHE A 59 23.20 -13.22 -6.53
N PHE A 60 22.19 -12.71 -5.83
CA PHE A 60 21.95 -11.27 -5.71
C PHE A 60 22.63 -10.77 -4.43
N ASN A 61 23.66 -9.93 -4.58
CA ASN A 61 24.36 -9.31 -3.45
C ASN A 61 23.56 -8.14 -2.82
N LYS A 62 22.42 -7.78 -3.42
CA LYS A 62 21.48 -6.77 -2.95
C LYS A 62 20.06 -7.23 -3.22
N TRP A 63 19.17 -7.08 -2.26
CA TRP A 63 17.74 -7.35 -2.44
C TRP A 63 16.91 -6.35 -1.64
N GLU A 64 15.65 -6.18 -2.06
CA GLU A 64 14.67 -5.36 -1.36
C GLU A 64 13.46 -6.20 -0.93
N VAL A 65 12.86 -5.83 0.19
CA VAL A 65 11.62 -6.42 0.68
C VAL A 65 10.63 -5.29 0.85
N LEU A 66 9.63 -5.27 -0.04
CA LEU A 66 8.48 -4.41 0.08
C LEU A 66 7.49 -5.00 1.10
N SER A 67 7.19 -4.24 2.14
CA SER A 67 6.16 -4.57 3.13
C SER A 67 5.06 -3.54 3.09
N ILE A 68 3.80 -3.98 3.21
CA ILE A 68 2.66 -3.06 3.31
C ILE A 68 2.22 -3.04 4.76
N ASP A 69 2.48 -1.92 5.43
CA ASP A 69 1.91 -1.65 6.74
C ASP A 69 0.45 -1.26 6.55
N LYS A 70 -0.46 -2.02 7.16
CA LYS A 70 -1.92 -1.77 7.13
C LYS A 70 -2.42 -1.08 8.40
N THR A 71 -1.49 -0.57 9.22
CA THR A 71 -1.83 0.26 10.36
C THR A 71 -2.59 1.49 9.88
N VAL A 72 -3.70 1.78 10.56
CA VAL A 72 -4.48 2.97 10.29
C VAL A 72 -3.83 4.15 11.01
N TYR A 73 -3.43 5.17 10.26
CA TYR A 73 -2.84 6.39 10.82
C TYR A 73 -3.75 7.61 10.60
N GLY A 74 -3.81 8.48 11.60
CA GLY A 74 -4.56 9.73 11.55
C GLY A 74 -5.96 9.66 12.20
N PRO A 75 -6.87 10.60 11.85
CA PRO A 75 -6.73 11.55 10.75
C PRO A 75 -5.75 12.68 11.05
N ASN A 76 -4.89 13.02 10.07
CA ASN A 76 -4.20 14.31 10.06
C ASN A 76 -5.12 15.35 9.44
N SER A 77 -5.09 16.58 9.96
CA SER A 77 -6.01 17.64 9.57
C SER A 77 -5.24 18.89 9.19
N TRP A 78 -5.76 19.62 8.21
CA TRP A 78 -5.29 20.96 7.88
C TRP A 78 -6.47 21.90 7.70
N LYS A 79 -6.35 23.11 8.25
CA LYS A 79 -7.36 24.15 8.18
C LYS A 79 -6.81 25.34 7.39
N LEU A 80 -7.37 25.59 6.21
CA LEU A 80 -7.09 26.78 5.43
C LEU A 80 -7.95 27.91 5.95
N LEU A 81 -7.31 28.97 6.45
CA LEU A 81 -7.97 30.17 6.95
C LEU A 81 -8.10 31.22 5.85
N LYS A 82 -9.05 32.15 6.03
CA LYS A 82 -9.32 33.26 5.12
C LYS A 82 -9.57 32.79 3.68
N PHE A 83 -10.35 31.72 3.54
CA PHE A 83 -10.54 30.97 2.29
C PHE A 83 -11.00 31.88 1.14
N SER A 84 -11.89 32.84 1.44
CA SER A 84 -12.39 33.84 0.49
C SER A 84 -11.32 34.76 -0.10
N THR A 85 -10.17 34.90 0.58
CA THR A 85 -9.07 35.78 0.17
C THR A 85 -7.95 35.05 -0.58
N LEU A 86 -8.07 33.73 -0.74
CA LEU A 86 -7.07 32.92 -1.41
C LEU A 86 -7.07 33.18 -2.92
N THR A 87 -5.98 33.74 -3.44
CA THR A 87 -5.84 34.12 -4.87
C THR A 87 -4.87 33.25 -5.68
N ARG A 88 -3.95 32.53 -5.02
CA ARG A 88 -3.02 31.60 -5.67
C ARG A 88 -3.75 30.34 -6.16
N ASP A 89 -3.17 29.72 -7.18
CA ASP A 89 -3.69 28.47 -7.77
C ASP A 89 -3.76 27.33 -6.73
N PHE A 90 -2.74 27.22 -5.88
CA PHE A 90 -2.69 26.22 -4.82
C PHE A 90 -2.03 26.70 -3.53
N TYR A 91 -2.30 25.94 -2.47
CA TYR A 91 -1.72 26.08 -1.14
C TYR A 91 -1.26 24.73 -0.63
N VAL A 92 -0.15 24.72 0.11
CA VAL A 92 0.43 23.51 0.72
C VAL A 92 0.40 23.67 2.23
N SER A 93 0.09 22.59 2.96
CA SER A 93 0.12 22.57 4.41
C SER A 93 1.54 22.50 4.98
N ASP A 94 1.66 22.64 6.30
CA ASP A 94 2.84 22.15 7.01
C ASP A 94 3.00 20.64 6.83
N GLU A 95 4.23 20.17 6.99
CA GLU A 95 4.58 18.77 6.82
C GLU A 95 4.16 17.91 8.03
N PHE A 96 3.79 16.65 7.77
CA PHE A 96 3.51 15.65 8.80
C PHE A 96 4.07 14.29 8.43
N SER A 97 4.42 13.47 9.43
CA SER A 97 5.09 12.17 9.22
C SER A 97 4.14 10.99 9.46
N ILE A 98 4.03 10.10 8.47
CA ILE A 98 3.31 8.82 8.56
C ILE A 98 4.11 7.74 7.83
N GLY A 99 4.22 6.55 8.44
CA GLY A 99 4.88 5.40 7.81
C GLY A 99 6.36 5.64 7.49
N GLY A 100 7.04 6.49 8.26
CA GLY A 100 8.42 6.90 8.00
C GLY A 100 8.61 7.79 6.78
N LYS A 101 7.52 8.37 6.25
CA LYS A 101 7.52 9.32 5.13
C LYS A 101 6.90 10.66 5.55
N THR A 102 7.39 11.72 4.95
CA THR A 102 6.95 13.10 5.17
C THR A 102 5.97 13.51 4.08
N TRP A 103 4.80 13.99 4.51
CA TRP A 103 3.67 14.30 3.66
C TRP A 103 3.18 15.73 3.90
N ALA A 104 2.48 16.29 2.91
CA ALA A 104 1.73 17.53 3.06
C ALA A 104 0.41 17.43 2.27
N PHE A 105 -0.57 18.25 2.63
CA PHE A 105 -1.74 18.48 1.80
C PHE A 105 -1.41 19.51 0.71
N LYS A 106 -2.01 19.34 -0.47
CA LYS A 106 -2.02 20.36 -1.52
C LYS A 106 -3.45 20.58 -1.98
N VAL A 107 -3.93 21.82 -1.83
CA VAL A 107 -5.30 22.22 -2.18
C VAL A 107 -5.26 23.25 -3.28
N TYR A 108 -6.06 23.04 -4.32
CA TYR A 108 -6.35 24.02 -5.37
C TYR A 108 -7.78 24.53 -5.15
N PRO A 109 -7.97 25.72 -4.55
CA PRO A 109 -9.31 26.21 -4.20
C PRO A 109 -10.25 26.30 -5.40
N ASN A 110 -9.73 26.71 -6.56
CA ASN A 110 -10.47 26.85 -7.83
C ASN A 110 -10.30 25.64 -8.76
N GLY A 111 -9.67 24.57 -8.29
CA GLY A 111 -9.44 23.36 -9.06
C GLY A 111 -8.14 23.32 -9.86
N TYR A 112 -7.85 22.14 -10.38
CA TYR A 112 -6.70 21.84 -11.23
C TYR A 112 -7.12 20.83 -12.31
N GLY A 113 -6.46 20.90 -13.47
CA GLY A 113 -6.71 19.98 -14.58
C GLY A 113 -8.18 19.98 -14.99
N THR A 114 -8.81 18.82 -15.01
CA THR A 114 -10.22 18.72 -15.41
C THR A 114 -11.19 19.34 -14.38
N GLY A 115 -10.74 19.62 -13.16
CA GLY A 115 -11.53 20.28 -12.12
C GLY A 115 -11.48 21.80 -12.14
N GLU A 116 -10.58 22.40 -12.91
CA GLU A 116 -10.36 23.84 -12.94
C GLU A 116 -11.65 24.63 -13.23
N GLY A 117 -11.90 25.68 -12.45
CA GLY A 117 -13.08 26.54 -12.53
C GLY A 117 -14.40 25.91 -12.07
N ASN A 118 -14.42 24.62 -11.72
CA ASN A 118 -15.65 23.90 -11.41
C ASN A 118 -15.62 23.11 -10.09
N SER A 119 -14.45 22.69 -9.63
CA SER A 119 -14.33 21.87 -8.42
C SER A 119 -13.05 22.18 -7.69
N LEU A 120 -13.09 22.21 -6.35
CA LEU A 120 -11.86 22.20 -5.56
C LEU A 120 -11.15 20.86 -5.75
N SER A 121 -9.83 20.92 -5.94
CA SER A 121 -8.97 19.75 -6.01
C SER A 121 -8.18 19.59 -4.72
N LEU A 122 -8.04 18.35 -4.26
CA LEU A 122 -7.36 18.00 -3.03
C LEU A 122 -6.40 16.83 -3.29
N TYR A 123 -5.15 17.02 -2.87
CA TYR A 123 -4.06 16.05 -3.04
C TYR A 123 -3.29 15.85 -1.74
N LEU A 124 -2.71 14.66 -1.65
CA LEU A 124 -1.64 14.31 -0.74
C LEU A 124 -0.32 14.36 -1.51
N THR A 125 0.69 15.02 -0.96
CA THR A 125 2.01 15.22 -1.58
C THR A 125 3.07 14.54 -0.74
N LEU A 126 3.95 13.77 -1.37
CA LEU A 126 5.21 13.32 -0.76
C LEU A 126 6.19 14.48 -0.86
N THR A 127 6.64 15.04 0.27
CA THR A 127 7.31 16.35 0.24
C THR A 127 8.72 16.28 -0.35
N GLU A 128 9.22 17.42 -0.84
CA GLU A 128 10.59 17.51 -1.38
C GLU A 128 11.67 17.27 -0.32
N ASN A 129 11.36 17.52 0.96
CA ASN A 129 12.24 17.25 2.09
C ASN A 129 12.35 15.74 2.42
N GLN A 130 11.49 14.90 1.83
CA GLN A 130 11.62 13.45 1.97
C GLN A 130 12.91 12.96 1.31
N THR A 131 13.61 12.02 1.95
CA THR A 131 14.67 11.26 1.28
C THR A 131 14.10 9.92 0.80
N LEU A 132 14.18 9.68 -0.51
CA LEU A 132 13.90 8.38 -1.11
C LEU A 132 15.22 7.69 -1.47
N LYS A 133 15.27 6.38 -1.26
CA LYS A 133 16.39 5.57 -1.78
C LYS A 133 16.29 5.48 -3.31
N PRO A 134 17.39 5.21 -4.02
CA PRO A 134 17.35 5.00 -5.47
C PRO A 134 16.29 3.97 -5.85
N TYR A 135 15.38 4.35 -6.74
CA TYR A 135 14.27 3.53 -7.25
C TYR A 135 13.21 3.13 -6.20
N GLU A 136 13.23 3.73 -5.00
CA GLU A 136 12.20 3.49 -3.98
C GLU A 136 10.83 3.96 -4.47
N LYS A 137 9.82 3.09 -4.32
CA LYS A 137 8.43 3.41 -4.59
C LYS A 137 7.61 3.26 -3.32
N VAL A 138 6.74 4.22 -3.06
CA VAL A 138 5.89 4.25 -1.86
C VAL A 138 4.44 4.07 -2.27
N TYR A 139 3.86 2.93 -1.95
CA TYR A 139 2.43 2.70 -2.05
C TYR A 139 1.69 3.33 -0.87
N VAL A 140 0.57 3.97 -1.15
CA VAL A 140 -0.35 4.50 -0.16
C VAL A 140 -1.78 4.09 -0.52
N ARG A 141 -2.52 3.64 0.50
CA ARG A 141 -3.99 3.65 0.50
C ARG A 141 -4.44 4.60 1.60
N ALA A 142 -5.25 5.59 1.24
CA ALA A 142 -5.74 6.59 2.20
C ALA A 142 -7.15 7.08 1.83
N LYS A 143 -7.78 7.75 2.79
CA LYS A 143 -9.05 8.47 2.65
C LYS A 143 -8.79 9.95 2.81
N LEU A 144 -9.03 10.69 1.74
CA LEU A 144 -9.04 12.15 1.76
C LEU A 144 -10.44 12.64 2.14
N ARG A 145 -10.52 13.71 2.91
CA ARG A 145 -11.80 14.31 3.33
C ARG A 145 -11.79 15.83 3.20
N VAL A 146 -12.94 16.37 2.81
CA VAL A 146 -13.32 17.76 3.08
C VAL A 146 -14.39 17.72 4.17
N LEU A 147 -14.16 18.43 5.27
CA LEU A 147 -15.02 18.34 6.44
C LEU A 147 -16.26 19.24 6.31
N ASP A 148 -17.44 18.65 6.44
CA ASP A 148 -18.61 19.39 6.92
C ASP A 148 -18.39 19.76 8.40
N GLN A 149 -18.24 21.05 8.65
CA GLN A 149 -17.94 21.61 9.97
C GLN A 149 -19.19 21.89 10.81
N LYS A 150 -20.39 21.55 10.33
CA LYS A 150 -21.68 21.79 11.02
C LYS A 150 -22.36 20.49 11.48
N GLN A 151 -22.44 19.49 10.60
CA GLN A 151 -23.21 18.26 10.87
C GLN A 151 -22.34 17.00 10.83
N SER A 152 -21.02 17.15 10.71
CA SER A 152 -20.05 16.05 10.59
C SER A 152 -20.31 15.08 9.43
N ARG A 153 -21.05 15.52 8.40
CA ARG A 153 -21.30 14.74 7.17
C ARG A 153 -20.19 15.01 6.16
N HIS A 154 -18.98 14.61 6.52
CA HIS A 154 -17.78 14.87 5.72
C HIS A 154 -17.86 14.22 4.32
N LEU A 155 -17.32 14.90 3.31
CA LEU A 155 -17.13 14.31 2.00
C LEU A 155 -15.80 13.54 2.00
N GLU A 156 -15.87 12.22 1.92
CA GLU A 156 -14.71 11.33 1.91
C GLU A 156 -14.55 10.66 0.54
N LYS A 157 -13.30 10.59 0.06
CA LYS A 157 -12.95 9.84 -1.16
C LYS A 157 -11.63 9.09 -0.96
N PRO A 158 -11.53 7.81 -1.39
CA PRO A 158 -10.31 7.04 -1.27
C PRO A 158 -9.28 7.41 -2.34
N ILE A 159 -8.00 7.23 -2.02
CA ILE A 159 -6.88 7.24 -2.96
C ILE A 159 -6.07 5.96 -2.81
N LEU A 160 -5.60 5.43 -3.94
CA LEU A 160 -4.69 4.29 -4.02
C LEU A 160 -3.59 4.66 -5.00
N SER A 161 -2.38 4.88 -4.49
CA SER A 161 -1.36 5.60 -5.25
C SER A 161 0.03 5.04 -4.99
N TRP A 162 0.87 5.09 -6.03
CA TRP A 162 2.30 4.85 -5.93
C TRP A 162 3.03 6.15 -6.17
N PHE A 163 3.87 6.54 -5.21
CA PHE A 163 4.76 7.69 -5.32
C PHE A 163 6.15 7.19 -5.67
N ASN A 164 6.73 7.72 -6.75
CA ASN A 164 8.04 7.34 -7.26
C ASN A 164 9.07 8.47 -7.12
N ALA A 165 8.62 9.69 -6.84
CA ALA A 165 9.47 10.85 -6.66
C ALA A 165 8.97 11.76 -5.53
N THR A 166 9.87 12.55 -4.98
CA THR A 166 9.53 13.63 -4.06
C THR A 166 8.89 14.79 -4.83
N GLY A 167 8.02 15.56 -4.18
CA GLY A 167 7.16 16.57 -4.81
C GLY A 167 5.94 16.00 -5.56
N GLU A 168 5.90 14.67 -5.80
CA GLU A 168 4.77 14.01 -6.45
C GLU A 168 3.52 14.09 -5.58
N SER A 169 2.38 14.33 -6.22
CA SER A 169 1.09 14.53 -5.57
C SER A 169 0.06 13.57 -6.13
N SER A 170 -0.77 12.99 -5.25
CA SER A 170 -1.87 12.11 -5.65
C SER A 170 -3.15 12.47 -4.91
N GLY A 171 -4.27 12.50 -5.63
CA GLY A 171 -5.49 13.13 -5.17
C GLY A 171 -6.57 13.13 -6.24
N LEU A 172 -7.54 14.04 -6.09
CA LEU A 172 -8.66 14.15 -7.03
C LEU A 172 -8.79 15.58 -7.54
N GLU A 173 -8.77 15.74 -8.86
CA GLU A 173 -9.03 16.99 -9.57
C GLU A 173 -10.44 17.53 -9.27
N ARG A 174 -11.44 16.64 -9.24
CA ARG A 174 -12.83 16.98 -8.93
C ARG A 174 -13.24 16.45 -7.55
N PHE A 175 -12.67 17.04 -6.50
CA PHE A 175 -12.95 16.58 -5.14
C PHE A 175 -14.35 17.02 -4.67
N VAL A 176 -14.62 18.32 -4.64
CA VAL A 176 -15.93 18.91 -4.29
C VAL A 176 -16.29 19.98 -5.31
N SER A 177 -17.52 19.97 -5.83
CA SER A 177 -17.96 21.00 -6.77
C SER A 177 -17.91 22.38 -6.10
N LEU A 178 -17.58 23.44 -6.83
CA LEU A 178 -17.57 24.79 -6.26
C LEU A 178 -18.99 25.20 -5.80
N THR A 179 -20.02 24.73 -6.50
CA THR A 179 -21.42 24.90 -6.08
C THR A 179 -21.71 24.28 -4.72
N ASP A 180 -21.30 23.02 -4.47
CA ASP A 180 -21.48 22.38 -3.17
C ASP A 180 -20.57 23.00 -2.11
N LEU A 181 -19.35 23.37 -2.47
CA LEU A 181 -18.38 24.01 -1.58
C LEU A 181 -18.90 25.33 -1.02
N GLN A 182 -19.54 26.14 -1.88
CA GLN A 182 -20.12 27.44 -1.52
C GLN A 182 -21.50 27.32 -0.86
N ASN A 183 -22.16 26.16 -0.94
CA ASN A 183 -23.46 25.96 -0.33
C ASN A 183 -23.37 25.93 1.21
N PRO A 184 -23.91 26.95 1.92
CA PRO A 184 -23.77 27.03 3.37
C PRO A 184 -24.43 25.87 4.12
N ALA A 185 -25.41 25.18 3.51
CA ALA A 185 -26.08 24.01 4.09
C ALA A 185 -25.18 22.78 4.13
N LYS A 186 -24.17 22.69 3.26
CA LYS A 186 -23.19 21.59 3.23
C LYS A 186 -22.09 21.73 4.30
N GLY A 187 -21.89 22.95 4.83
CA GLY A 187 -20.99 23.19 5.95
C GLY A 187 -19.49 23.06 5.66
N PHE A 188 -19.09 22.98 4.39
CA PHE A 188 -17.67 22.84 4.03
C PHE A 188 -16.83 24.10 4.33
N ILE A 189 -17.42 25.28 4.13
CA ILE A 189 -16.82 26.57 4.52
C ILE A 189 -17.56 27.12 5.74
N VAL A 190 -16.86 27.28 6.86
CA VAL A 190 -17.37 27.88 8.10
C VAL A 190 -16.34 28.84 8.65
N ASN A 191 -16.77 30.03 9.08
CA ASN A 191 -15.88 31.11 9.56
C ASN A 191 -14.74 31.40 8.58
N ASP A 192 -15.09 31.50 7.29
CA ASP A 192 -14.16 31.71 6.17
C ASP A 192 -12.97 30.74 6.16
N SER A 193 -13.23 29.47 6.49
CA SER A 193 -12.20 28.45 6.56
C SER A 193 -12.67 27.10 6.00
N LEU A 194 -11.75 26.42 5.32
CA LEU A 194 -11.89 25.07 4.82
C LEU A 194 -11.06 24.12 5.69
N SER A 195 -11.64 23.01 6.13
CA SER A 195 -10.90 21.96 6.85
C SER A 195 -10.84 20.69 6.01
N VAL A 196 -9.63 20.16 5.81
CA VAL A 196 -9.37 18.91 5.08
C VAL A 196 -8.67 17.90 5.98
N GLN A 197 -8.85 16.61 5.68
CA GLN A 197 -8.21 15.52 6.41
C GLN A 197 -7.67 14.43 5.48
N VAL A 198 -6.70 13.69 5.99
CA VAL A 198 -6.27 12.41 5.44
C VAL A 198 -6.20 11.36 6.55
N GLN A 199 -6.73 10.18 6.28
CA GLN A 199 -6.55 8.99 7.09
C GLN A 199 -5.87 7.94 6.24
N PHE A 200 -4.71 7.44 6.67
CA PHE A 200 -4.02 6.38 5.97
C PHE A 200 -4.54 5.04 6.44
N GLU A 201 -4.72 4.12 5.49
CA GLU A 201 -5.14 2.73 5.75
C GLU A 201 -4.04 1.74 5.38
N ALA A 202 -3.12 2.13 4.50
CA ALA A 202 -1.89 1.41 4.27
C ALA A 202 -0.78 2.32 3.74
N VAL A 203 0.46 2.06 4.14
CA VAL A 203 1.67 2.67 3.59
C VAL A 203 2.72 1.58 3.41
N SER A 204 3.39 1.54 2.25
CA SER A 204 4.49 0.60 2.08
C SER A 204 5.79 1.11 2.67
N SER A 205 6.61 0.19 3.13
CA SER A 205 8.01 0.39 3.46
C SER A 205 8.87 -0.59 2.66
N THR A 206 10.04 -0.12 2.22
CA THR A 206 10.99 -0.96 1.49
C THR A 206 12.27 -1.09 2.29
N ASN A 207 12.57 -2.31 2.72
CA ASN A 207 13.82 -2.64 3.40
C ASN A 207 14.84 -3.12 2.36
N TYR A 208 16.07 -2.62 2.45
CA TYR A 208 17.14 -2.94 1.51
C TYR A 208 18.24 -3.68 2.25
N TYR A 209 18.73 -4.76 1.66
CA TYR A 209 19.72 -5.65 2.25
C TYR A 209 20.88 -5.86 1.29
N SER A 210 22.06 -6.16 1.84
CA SER A 210 23.23 -6.58 1.07
C SER A 210 24.00 -7.69 1.79
N SER A 211 24.63 -8.56 1.01
CA SER A 211 25.41 -9.70 1.53
C SER A 211 26.58 -9.26 2.42
N ASN A 212 27.18 -8.09 2.17
CA ASN A 212 28.34 -7.60 2.92
C ASN A 212 27.97 -7.07 4.33
N ALA A 213 26.73 -6.63 4.55
CA ALA A 213 26.28 -6.16 5.87
C ALA A 213 25.92 -7.32 6.81
N ALA A 214 25.47 -8.45 6.26
CA ALA A 214 25.06 -9.62 7.04
C ALA A 214 26.25 -10.40 7.65
N GLN A 215 27.47 -10.21 7.14
CA GLN A 215 28.69 -10.81 7.70
C GLN A 215 29.26 -10.06 8.90
N ILE A 216 28.81 -8.82 9.16
CA ILE A 216 29.30 -8.00 10.27
C ILE A 216 28.50 -8.28 11.57
N SER A 217 27.36 -8.98 11.47
CA SER A 217 26.52 -9.36 12.62
C SER A 217 26.68 -10.82 13.07
N SER A 218 27.62 -11.58 12.49
CA SER A 218 27.97 -12.93 12.92
C SER A 218 29.41 -12.94 13.42
N PHE A 219 29.58 -12.64 14.71
CA PHE A 219 30.76 -13.07 15.48
C PHE A 219 30.58 -14.53 15.89
#